data_AF-A0A3N5QPH2-F1
#
_entry.id   AF-A0A3N5QPH2-F1
#
_cell.length_a   1.000
_cell.length_b   1.000
_cell.length_c   1.000
_cell.angle_alpha   90.00
_cell.angle_beta   90.00
_cell.angle_gamma   90.00
#
_symmetry.space_group_name_H-M   'P 1'
#
loop_
_entity.id
_entity.type
_entity.pdbx_description
1 polymer ?
#
loop_
_entity_poly.entity_id
_entity_poly.type
_entity_poly.pdbx_seq_one_letter_code
_entity_poly.pdbx_strand_id
1 'polypeptide(L)'
;MEKIKLSEVFSINADELFNAWMNSKKHSDFTGGKAIIQSKVGGKFTAWDGYISGKTLELKPYSKIIQAWRTTEFPNYAPDSKLEILFDELKTGTRLTLIHSNIPEGQGKNYEKGWIEFYFEPMKLYFSKK
;
A
#
# COMPACT_ATOMS: atom_id res chain seq x y z
N MET A 1 -0.06 -2.65 -20.34
CA MET A 1 0.05 -2.33 -18.91
C MET A 1 -1.33 -2.40 -18.29
N GLU A 2 -1.44 -2.96 -17.10
CA GLU A 2 -2.71 -3.19 -16.42
C GLU A 2 -2.93 -2.19 -15.28
N LYS A 3 -4.19 -2.09 -14.85
CA LYS A 3 -4.64 -1.25 -13.74
C LYS A 3 -5.70 -2.00 -12.94
N ILE A 4 -5.55 -1.99 -11.63
CA ILE A 4 -6.53 -2.55 -10.68
C ILE A 4 -6.93 -1.47 -9.66
N LYS A 5 -8.12 -1.61 -9.09
CA LYS A 5 -8.64 -0.73 -8.05
C LYS A 5 -9.36 -1.58 -7.01
N LEU A 6 -8.93 -1.44 -5.76
CA LEU A 6 -9.50 -2.11 -4.60
C LEU A 6 -9.91 -1.04 -3.58
N SER A 7 -10.94 -1.30 -2.80
CA SER A 7 -11.33 -0.40 -1.72
C SER A 7 -11.95 -1.15 -0.57
N GLU A 8 -11.62 -0.75 0.65
CA GLU A 8 -12.16 -1.32 1.88
C GLU A 8 -12.43 -0.23 2.90
N VAL A 9 -13.41 -0.45 3.76
CA VAL A 9 -13.71 0.43 4.90
C VAL A 9 -13.14 -0.17 6.17
N PHE A 10 -12.38 0.64 6.90
CA PHE A 10 -11.83 0.30 8.20
C PHE A 10 -12.47 1.19 9.26
N SER A 11 -12.86 0.61 10.40
CA SER A 11 -13.50 1.33 11.51
C SER A 11 -12.50 2.16 12.34
N ILE A 12 -11.56 2.83 11.67
CA ILE A 12 -10.54 3.69 12.27
C ILE A 12 -10.38 4.99 11.46
N ASN A 13 -9.75 5.99 12.06
CA ASN A 13 -9.54 7.29 11.45
C ASN A 13 -8.46 7.25 10.36
N ALA A 14 -8.51 8.22 9.46
CA ALA A 14 -7.63 8.28 8.30
C ALA A 14 -6.16 8.50 8.69
N ASP A 15 -5.93 9.20 9.81
CA ASP A 15 -4.59 9.40 10.35
C ASP A 15 -3.97 8.10 10.84
N GLU A 16 -4.73 7.24 11.48
CA GLU A 16 -4.26 5.93 11.92
C GLU A 16 -3.86 5.04 10.75
N LEU A 17 -4.69 4.95 9.71
CA LEU A 17 -4.40 4.19 8.49
C LEU A 17 -3.16 4.74 7.76
N PHE A 18 -3.13 6.06 7.56
CA PHE A 18 -2.02 6.73 6.89
C PHE A 18 -0.70 6.50 7.64
N ASN A 19 -0.72 6.64 8.96
CA ASN A 19 0.45 6.43 9.82
C ASN A 19 0.87 4.96 9.84
N ALA A 20 -0.06 4.02 9.81
CA ALA A 20 0.27 2.60 9.72
C ALA A 20 0.95 2.26 8.39
N TRP A 21 0.45 2.82 7.27
CA TRP A 21 1.05 2.64 5.96
C TRP A 21 2.47 3.20 5.89
N MET A 22 2.71 4.38 6.47
CA MET A 22 3.97 5.11 6.36
C MET A 22 4.98 4.84 7.48
N ASN A 23 4.69 3.95 8.44
CA ASN A 23 5.59 3.65 9.56
C ASN A 23 6.14 2.22 9.45
N SER A 24 7.46 2.06 9.41
CA SER A 24 8.12 0.75 9.28
C SER A 24 7.61 -0.30 10.26
N LYS A 25 7.47 0.05 11.55
CA LYS A 25 7.03 -0.89 12.58
C LYS A 25 5.57 -1.28 12.35
N LYS A 26 4.66 -0.31 12.25
CA LYS A 26 3.22 -0.58 12.07
C LYS A 26 2.96 -1.34 10.76
N HIS A 27 3.65 -0.96 9.69
CA HIS A 27 3.56 -1.64 8.40
C HIS A 27 3.96 -3.10 8.54
N SER A 28 5.11 -3.36 9.17
CA SER A 28 5.55 -4.73 9.44
C SER A 28 4.56 -5.49 10.32
N ASP A 29 4.03 -4.86 11.36
CA ASP A 29 3.09 -5.47 12.30
C ASP A 29 1.79 -5.90 11.58
N PHE A 30 1.24 -5.07 10.66
CA PHE A 30 0.00 -5.42 9.96
C PHE A 30 0.22 -6.34 8.76
N THR A 31 1.36 -6.29 8.06
CA THR A 31 1.62 -7.20 6.93
C THR A 31 2.19 -8.56 7.35
N GLY A 32 2.83 -8.64 8.52
CA GLY A 32 3.59 -9.80 8.97
C GLY A 32 5.01 -9.91 8.39
N GLY A 33 5.29 -9.28 7.24
CA GLY A 33 6.65 -9.18 6.66
C GLY A 33 7.38 -7.89 7.02
N LYS A 34 8.72 -7.90 7.04
CA LYS A 34 9.51 -6.71 7.40
C LYS A 34 9.35 -5.58 6.38
N ALA A 35 9.17 -4.36 6.89
CA ALA A 35 9.16 -3.12 6.12
C ALA A 35 10.22 -2.13 6.63
N ILE A 36 10.81 -1.38 5.70
CA ILE A 36 11.71 -0.25 5.98
C ILE A 36 11.21 0.94 5.17
N ILE A 37 10.70 1.97 5.83
CA ILE A 37 10.03 3.09 5.18
C ILE A 37 10.70 4.40 5.58
N GLN A 38 11.15 5.17 4.59
CA GLN A 38 11.52 6.57 4.78
C GLN A 38 10.29 7.45 4.56
N SER A 39 9.66 7.89 5.64
CA SER A 39 8.35 8.57 5.64
C SER A 39 8.39 10.03 5.17
N LYS A 40 8.91 10.27 3.96
CA LYS A 40 9.00 11.59 3.34
C LYS A 40 8.83 11.49 1.82
N VAL A 41 8.46 12.59 1.18
CA VAL A 41 8.51 12.71 -0.27
C VAL A 41 9.95 12.45 -0.74
N GLY A 42 10.09 11.60 -1.74
CA GLY A 42 11.38 11.13 -2.25
C GLY A 42 12.04 10.02 -1.42
N GLY A 43 11.47 9.63 -0.28
CA GLY A 43 11.96 8.54 0.56
C GLY A 43 11.81 7.18 -0.11
N LYS A 44 12.81 6.31 0.07
CA LYS A 44 12.76 4.92 -0.38
C LYS A 44 11.99 4.05 0.62
N PHE A 45 11.40 2.97 0.14
CA PHE A 45 10.82 1.95 1.01
C PHE A 45 11.07 0.53 0.48
N THR A 46 11.04 -0.43 1.41
CA THR A 46 10.88 -1.86 1.14
C THR A 46 9.78 -2.43 2.01
N ALA A 47 9.11 -3.48 1.53
CA ALA A 47 8.10 -4.22 2.29
C ALA A 47 8.16 -5.71 1.92
N TRP A 48 7.48 -6.55 2.71
CA TRP A 48 7.45 -8.01 2.51
C TRP A 48 8.86 -8.62 2.41
N ASP A 49 9.70 -8.31 3.40
CA ASP A 49 11.06 -8.86 3.53
C ASP A 49 11.96 -8.55 2.31
N GLY A 50 11.68 -7.43 1.63
CA GLY A 50 12.43 -6.98 0.46
C GLY A 50 11.84 -7.43 -0.89
N TYR A 51 10.74 -8.19 -0.89
CA TYR A 51 10.01 -8.53 -2.11
C TYR A 51 9.49 -7.28 -2.83
N ILE A 52 9.03 -6.28 -2.08
CA ILE A 52 8.53 -5.01 -2.58
C ILE A 52 9.59 -3.92 -2.36
N SER A 53 9.78 -3.07 -3.36
CA SER A 53 10.59 -1.85 -3.22
C SER A 53 10.02 -0.68 -4.02
N GLY A 54 10.40 0.53 -3.63
CA GLY A 54 9.94 1.72 -4.34
C GLY A 54 10.36 3.04 -3.71
N LYS A 55 9.70 4.11 -4.17
CA LYS A 55 9.93 5.49 -3.73
C LYS A 55 8.61 6.22 -3.56
N THR A 56 8.47 6.95 -2.46
CA THR A 56 7.31 7.83 -2.24
C THR A 56 7.42 9.08 -3.10
N LEU A 57 6.42 9.32 -3.95
CA LEU A 57 6.37 10.42 -4.90
C LEU A 57 5.57 11.60 -4.38
N GLU A 58 4.49 11.35 -3.63
CA GLU A 58 3.64 12.39 -3.05
C GLU A 58 3.08 11.93 -1.71
N LEU A 59 2.99 12.86 -0.75
CA LEU A 59 2.30 12.69 0.52
C LEU A 59 1.38 13.89 0.74
N LYS A 60 0.08 13.62 0.87
CA LYS A 60 -0.88 14.55 1.47
C LYS A 60 -1.35 13.90 2.76
N PRO A 61 -0.97 14.44 3.93
CA PRO A 61 -1.32 13.86 5.21
C PRO A 61 -2.79 13.44 5.29
N TYR A 62 -3.00 12.21 5.73
CA TYR A 62 -4.31 11.62 6.05
C TYR A 62 -5.31 11.55 4.88
N SER A 63 -4.85 11.80 3.65
CA SER A 63 -5.72 11.87 2.47
C SER A 63 -5.15 11.12 1.28
N LYS A 64 -3.84 11.21 1.03
CA LYS A 64 -3.24 10.58 -0.15
C LYS A 64 -1.77 10.22 0.00
N ILE A 65 -1.40 9.06 -0.52
CA ILE A 65 -0.02 8.61 -0.74
C ILE A 65 0.12 8.20 -2.21
N ILE A 66 1.18 8.64 -2.88
CA ILE A 66 1.57 8.13 -4.21
C ILE A 66 2.97 7.56 -4.15
N GLN A 67 3.16 6.34 -4.66
CA GLN A 67 4.42 5.62 -4.66
C GLN A 67 4.74 5.07 -6.05
N ALA A 68 6.00 5.18 -6.47
CA ALA A 68 6.59 4.29 -7.45
C ALA A 68 6.81 2.95 -6.75
N TRP A 69 6.41 1.85 -7.39
CA TRP A 69 6.32 0.55 -6.76
C TRP A 69 6.77 -0.55 -7.73
N ARG A 70 7.45 -1.57 -7.23
CA ARG A 70 7.74 -2.79 -8.00
C ARG A 70 7.98 -3.96 -7.06
N THR A 71 7.97 -5.17 -7.62
CA THR A 71 8.43 -6.39 -6.95
C THR A 71 9.72 -6.92 -7.57
N THR A 72 10.27 -7.96 -6.95
CA THR A 72 11.35 -8.78 -7.54
C THR A 72 10.91 -9.55 -8.79
N GLU A 73 9.61 -9.66 -9.07
CA GLU A 73 9.04 -10.37 -10.22
C GLU A 73 8.75 -9.45 -11.42
N PHE A 74 8.96 -8.14 -11.27
CA PHE A 74 8.90 -7.23 -12.41
C PHE A 74 10.04 -7.53 -13.38
N PRO A 75 9.78 -7.64 -14.70
CA PRO A 75 10.85 -7.73 -15.69
C PRO A 75 11.84 -6.57 -15.55
N ASN A 76 13.13 -6.82 -15.80
CA ASN A 76 14.17 -5.81 -15.66
C ASN A 76 13.95 -4.57 -16.54
N TYR A 77 13.32 -4.75 -17.71
CA TYR A 77 12.99 -3.67 -18.63
C TYR A 77 11.69 -2.93 -18.26
N ALA A 78 10.87 -3.49 -17.37
CA ALA A 78 9.61 -2.87 -16.99
C ALA A 78 9.89 -1.67 -16.08
N PRO A 79 9.28 -0.50 -16.36
CA PRO A 79 9.35 0.62 -15.45
C PRO A 79 8.63 0.30 -14.14
N ASP A 80 8.91 1.08 -13.11
CA ASP A 80 8.15 0.98 -11.85
C ASP A 80 6.67 1.29 -12.11
N SER A 81 5.80 0.53 -11.46
CA SER A 81 4.37 0.79 -11.46
C SER A 81 4.05 1.98 -10.54
N LYS A 82 2.81 2.45 -10.59
CA LYS A 82 2.32 3.54 -9.76
C LYS A 82 1.23 3.04 -8.83
N LEU A 83 1.45 3.23 -7.53
CA LEU A 83 0.52 2.94 -6.46
C LEU A 83 -0.04 4.24 -5.88
N GLU A 84 -1.37 4.35 -5.83
CA GLU A 84 -2.07 5.47 -5.20
C GLU A 84 -2.95 4.93 -4.08
N ILE A 85 -2.74 5.45 -2.87
CA ILE A 85 -3.53 5.11 -1.69
C ILE A 85 -4.29 6.37 -1.28
N LEU A 86 -5.62 6.28 -1.31
CA LEU A 86 -6.53 7.38 -0.96
C LEU A 86 -7.24 7.02 0.34
N PHE A 87 -7.36 8.00 1.22
CA PHE A 87 -8.06 7.87 2.49
C PHE A 87 -9.23 8.85 2.49
N ASP A 88 -10.45 8.30 2.43
CA ASP A 88 -11.68 9.07 2.49
C ASP A 88 -12.33 8.84 3.84
N GLU A 89 -12.37 9.88 4.68
CA GLU A 89 -12.97 9.82 6.01
C GLU A 89 -14.50 9.76 5.90
N LEU A 90 -15.10 8.80 6.62
CA LEU A 90 -16.53 8.52 6.67
C LEU A 90 -17.02 8.67 8.12
N LYS A 91 -18.34 8.74 8.31
CA LYS A 91 -18.94 8.78 9.66
C LYS A 91 -18.60 7.55 10.51
N THR A 92 -18.30 6.42 9.88
CA THR A 92 -18.12 5.10 10.52
C THR A 92 -16.68 4.60 10.48
N GLY A 93 -15.72 5.45 10.07
CA GLY A 93 -14.33 5.06 9.88
C GLY A 93 -13.75 5.67 8.59
N THR A 94 -12.84 4.97 7.94
CA THR A 94 -12.15 5.48 6.74
C THR A 94 -12.21 4.46 5.61
N ARG A 95 -12.53 4.92 4.41
CA ARG A 95 -12.36 4.13 3.20
C ARG A 95 -10.94 4.29 2.68
N LEU A 96 -10.21 3.19 2.63
CA LEU A 96 -8.93 3.11 1.93
C LEU A 96 -9.21 2.64 0.50
N THR A 97 -8.85 3.45 -0.49
CA THR A 97 -8.88 3.07 -1.90
C THR A 97 -7.46 2.91 -2.41
N LEU A 98 -7.13 1.71 -2.90
CA LEU A 98 -5.85 1.38 -3.51
C LEU A 98 -6.02 1.31 -5.03
N ILE A 99 -5.26 2.11 -5.76
CA ILE A 99 -5.20 2.10 -7.22
C ILE A 99 -3.78 1.73 -7.61
N HIS A 100 -3.62 0.60 -8.28
CA HIS A 100 -2.32 0.13 -8.76
C HIS A 100 -2.36 0.13 -10.29
N SER A 101 -1.52 0.94 -10.91
CA SER A 101 -1.49 1.21 -12.34
C SER A 101 -0.09 1.04 -12.91
N ASN A 102 0.04 0.93 -14.23
CA ASN A 102 1.31 0.62 -14.91
C ASN A 102 1.89 -0.73 -14.51
N ILE A 103 1.02 -1.71 -14.24
CA ILE A 103 1.41 -3.07 -13.91
C ILE A 103 1.85 -3.78 -15.20
N PRO A 104 2.92 -4.60 -15.18
CA PRO A 104 3.26 -5.49 -16.29
C PRO A 104 2.07 -6.36 -16.72
N GLU A 105 1.91 -6.57 -18.01
CA GLU A 105 0.81 -7.37 -18.57
C GLU A 105 0.84 -8.81 -18.04
N GLY A 106 -0.33 -9.36 -17.72
CA GLY A 106 -0.48 -10.69 -17.14
C GLY A 106 -0.25 -10.77 -15.63
N GLN A 107 0.16 -9.69 -14.95
CA GLN A 107 0.42 -9.70 -13.50
C GLN A 107 -0.68 -9.03 -12.65
N GLY A 108 -1.63 -8.31 -13.24
CA GLY A 108 -2.62 -7.50 -12.49
C GLY A 108 -3.51 -8.34 -11.57
N LYS A 109 -4.04 -9.47 -12.04
CA LYS A 109 -4.86 -10.37 -11.20
C LYS A 109 -4.08 -10.95 -10.01
N ASN A 110 -2.80 -11.25 -10.20
CA ASN A 110 -1.95 -11.77 -9.13
C ASN A 110 -1.71 -10.71 -8.06
N TYR A 111 -1.43 -9.46 -8.47
CA TYR A 111 -1.30 -8.37 -7.51
C TYR A 111 -2.62 -7.97 -6.87
N GLU A 112 -3.75 -8.06 -7.57
CA GLU A 112 -5.07 -7.84 -6.99
C GLU A 112 -5.33 -8.82 -5.84
N LYS A 113 -5.11 -10.11 -6.08
CA LYS A 113 -5.19 -11.14 -5.03
C LYS A 113 -4.20 -10.88 -3.90
N GLY A 114 -2.96 -10.54 -4.23
CA GLY A 114 -1.93 -10.24 -3.23
C GLY A 114 -2.28 -9.05 -2.35
N TRP A 115 -2.84 -7.96 -2.91
CA TRP A 115 -3.32 -6.83 -2.11
C TRP A 115 -4.44 -7.23 -1.14
N ILE A 116 -5.32 -8.14 -1.54
CA ILE A 116 -6.38 -8.64 -0.67
C ILE A 116 -5.78 -9.46 0.48
N GLU A 117 -5.06 -10.53 0.16
CA GLU A 117 -4.58 -11.53 1.12
C GLU A 117 -3.47 -11.01 2.04
N PHE A 118 -2.60 -10.15 1.52
CA PHE A 118 -1.37 -9.73 2.22
C PHE A 118 -1.42 -8.30 2.76
N TYR A 119 -2.45 -7.53 2.41
CA TYR A 119 -2.63 -6.16 2.89
C TYR A 119 -4.00 -5.93 3.49
N PHE A 120 -5.08 -6.01 2.71
CA PHE A 120 -6.42 -5.64 3.20
C PHE A 120 -6.91 -6.54 4.33
N GLU A 121 -6.85 -7.86 4.17
CA GLU A 121 -7.26 -8.83 5.20
C GLU A 121 -6.46 -8.70 6.50
N PRO A 122 -5.11 -8.74 6.49
CA PRO A 122 -4.36 -8.66 7.73
C PRO A 122 -4.40 -7.26 8.35
N MET A 123 -4.57 -6.19 7.55
CA MET A 123 -4.83 -4.85 8.08
C MET A 123 -6.19 -4.78 8.80
N LYS A 124 -7.25 -5.41 8.28
CA LYS A 124 -8.55 -5.47 8.96
C LYS A 124 -8.41 -6.17 10.31
N LEU A 125 -7.70 -7.31 10.34
CA LEU A 125 -7.43 -8.07 11.56
C LEU A 125 -6.56 -7.29 12.56
N TYR A 126 -5.58 -6.54 12.08
CA TYR A 126 -4.71 -5.71 12.91
C TYR A 126 -5.51 -4.62 13.65
N PHE A 127 -6.41 -3.93 12.94
CA PHE A 127 -7.22 -2.87 13.53
C PHE A 127 -8.45 -3.35 14.30
N SER A 128 -8.95 -4.57 14.05
CA SER A 128 -10.06 -5.14 14.83
C SER A 128 -9.67 -5.61 16.22
N LYS A 129 -8.36 -5.78 16.50
CA LYS A 129 -7.83 -6.21 17.80
C LYS A 129 -7.55 -5.06 18.76
N LYS A 130 -7.86 -3.84 18.35
CA LYS A 130 -7.63 -2.60 19.10
C LYS A 130 -8.92 -2.19 19.80
#